data_AF-A0A950MRL7-F1
#
_entry.id   AF-A0A950MRL7-F1
#
_cell.length_a   1.000
_cell.length_b   1.000
_cell.length_c   1.000
_cell.angle_alpha   90.00
_cell.angle_beta   90.00
_cell.angle_gamma   90.00
#
_symmetry.space_group_name_H-M   'P 1'
#
loop_
_entity.id
_entity.type
_entity.pdbx_description
1 polymer ?
#
loop_
_entity_poly.entity_id
_entity_poly.type
_entity_poly.pdbx_seq_one_letter_code
_entity_poly.pdbx_strand_id
1 'polypeptide(L)' 'EADAILDSDMEHIIHLYLLNRGLLITPFHNMLLTCPQTTVADIDRLVLAFDSFVCAVK' A
#
# COMPACT_ATOMS: atom_id res chain seq x y z
N GLU A 1 11.56 -16.66 6.07
CA GLU A 1 11.52 -16.63 4.60
C GLU A 1 10.79 -15.41 4.00
N ALA A 2 10.02 -14.63 4.77
CA ALA A 2 9.40 -13.38 4.26
C ALA A 2 10.36 -12.18 4.21
N ASP A 3 11.34 -12.10 5.13
CA ASP A 3 12.21 -10.93 5.27
C ASP A 3 13.24 -10.75 4.15
N ALA A 4 13.50 -11.80 3.36
CA ALA A 4 14.54 -11.77 2.32
C ALA A 4 14.13 -10.98 1.05
N ILE A 5 12.88 -10.51 0.97
CA ILE A 5 12.30 -9.84 -0.21
C ILE A 5 11.85 -8.40 0.13
N LEU A 6 12.09 -7.92 1.36
CA LEU A 6 11.62 -6.61 1.81
C LEU A 6 12.74 -5.56 1.66
N ASP A 7 12.54 -4.62 0.73
CA ASP A 7 13.34 -3.41 0.60
C ASP A 7 12.78 -2.34 1.53
N SER A 8 13.48 -2.07 2.63
CA SER A 8 13.03 -1.15 3.67
C SER A 8 12.83 0.29 3.17
N ASP A 9 13.62 0.74 2.18
CA ASP A 9 13.46 2.09 1.64
C ASP A 9 12.22 2.15 0.75
N MET A 10 12.00 1.12 -0.08
CA MET A 10 10.80 1.02 -0.91
C MET A 10 9.53 0.95 -0.05
N GLU A 11 9.55 0.20 1.06
CA GLU A 11 8.45 0.13 2.03
C GLU A 11 8.09 1.50 2.61
N HIS A 12 9.09 2.27 3.07
CA HIS A 12 8.86 3.61 3.58
C HIS A 12 8.28 4.54 2.52
N ILE A 13 8.80 4.49 1.29
CA ILE A 13 8.33 5.35 0.21
C ILE A 13 6.86 5.06 -0.08
N ILE A 14 6.45 3.79 -0.20
CA ILE A 14 5.05 3.46 -0.48
C ILE A 14 4.12 3.85 0.67
N HIS A 15 4.55 3.65 1.93
CA HIS A 15 3.76 4.09 3.09
C HIS A 15 3.54 5.60 3.08
N LEU A 16 4.60 6.39 2.83
CA LEU A 16 4.49 7.85 2.74
C LEU A 16 3.64 8.29 1.54
N TYR A 17 3.79 7.62 0.39
CA TYR A 17 3.02 7.92 -0.81
C TYR A 17 1.51 7.74 -0.59
N LEU A 18 1.12 6.63 0.03
CA LEU A 18 -0.26 6.31 0.33
C LEU A 18 -0.81 7.20 1.47
N LEU A 19 -0.01 7.47 2.50
CA LEU A 19 -0.39 8.33 3.62
C LEU A 19 -0.74 9.75 3.14
N ASN A 20 0.06 10.31 2.25
CA ASN A 20 -0.20 11.62 1.63
C ASN A 20 -1.47 11.65 0.77
N ARG A 21 -2.08 10.50 0.48
CA ARG A 21 -3.35 10.34 -0.24
C ARG A 21 -4.48 9.87 0.66
N GLY A 22 -4.28 9.90 1.99
CA GLY A 22 -5.27 9.50 2.98
C GLY A 22 -5.50 7.98 3.05
N LEU A 23 -4.54 7.18 2.60
CA LEU A 23 -4.56 5.72 2.70
C LEU A 23 -3.49 5.28 3.70
N LEU A 24 -3.94 4.65 4.79
CA LEU A 24 -3.04 4.13 5.82
C LEU A 24 -2.96 2.60 5.71
N ILE A 25 -1.75 2.09 5.52
CA ILE A 25 -1.48 0.64 5.52
C ILE A 25 -0.50 0.30 6.64
N THR A 26 -0.61 -0.91 7.19
CA THR A 26 0.31 -1.38 8.22
C THR A 26 1.67 -1.70 7.60
N PRO A 27 2.79 -1.43 8.30
CA PRO A 27 4.12 -1.56 7.72
C PRO A 27 4.66 -2.98 7.83
N PHE A 28 3.90 -4.00 7.44
CA PHE A 28 4.35 -5.39 7.43
C PHE A 28 3.50 -6.21 6.47
N HIS A 29 4.15 -7.04 5.65
CA HIS A 29 3.54 -7.93 4.65
C HIS A 29 2.88 -7.22 3.46
N ASN A 30 3.03 -7.79 2.27
CA ASN A 30 2.30 -7.38 1.06
C ASN A 30 0.86 -7.92 1.06
N MET A 31 0.18 -7.81 2.21
CA MET A 31 -1.17 -8.30 2.44
C MET A 31 -1.95 -7.30 3.30
N LEU A 32 -3.25 -7.20 3.05
CA LEU A 32 -4.15 -6.33 3.80
C LEU A 32 -5.38 -7.11 4.26
N LEU A 33 -5.78 -6.89 5.50
CA LEU A 33 -7.03 -7.38 6.06
C LEU A 33 -8.07 -6.26 6.00
N THR A 34 -9.28 -6.61 5.57
CA THR A 34 -10.42 -5.69 5.50
C THR A 34 -11.39 -5.93 6.66
N CYS A 35 -12.09 -4.90 7.10
CA CYS A 35 -13.16 -5.03 8.09
C CYS A 35 -14.54 -5.03 7.41
N PRO A 36 -15.63 -5.37 8.12
CA PRO A 36 -16.98 -5.36 7.53
C PRO A 36 -17.44 -4.00 6.99
N GLN A 37 -16.82 -2.91 7.41
CA GLN A 37 -17.10 -1.55 6.93
C GLN A 37 -16.35 -1.22 5.62
N THR A 38 -15.30 -1.97 5.27
CA THR A 38 -14.55 -1.75 4.03
C THR A 38 -15.44 -2.00 2.82
N THR A 39 -15.55 -1.00 1.95
CA THR A 39 -16.34 -1.07 0.72
C THR A 39 -15.47 -1.42 -0.48
N VAL A 40 -16.09 -1.81 -1.60
CA VAL A 40 -15.38 -2.04 -2.86
C VAL A 40 -14.68 -0.76 -3.33
N ALA A 41 -15.31 0.41 -3.13
CA ALA A 41 -14.71 1.70 -3.49
C ALA A 41 -13.43 2.01 -2.68
N ASP A 42 -13.34 1.56 -1.43
CA ASP A 42 -12.11 1.71 -0.64
C ASP A 42 -10.97 0.86 -1.22
N ILE A 43 -11.29 -0.36 -1.66
CA ILE A 43 -10.33 -1.26 -2.33
C ILE A 43 -9.89 -0.67 -3.67
N ASP A 44 -10.83 -0.22 -4.50
CA ASP A 44 -10.52 0.38 -5.80
C ASP A 44 -9.62 1.60 -5.65
N ARG A 45 -9.90 2.47 -4.67
CA ARG A 45 -9.05 3.64 -4.37
C ARG A 45 -7.63 3.23 -4.00
N LEU A 46 -7.47 2.18 -3.19
CA LEU A 46 -6.15 1.66 -2.83
C LEU A 46 -5.40 1.11 -4.05
N VAL A 47 -6.06 0.27 -4.86
CA VAL A 47 -5.45 -0.34 -6.05
C VAL A 47 -5.03 0.74 -7.06
N LEU A 48 -5.89 1.73 -7.32
CA LEU A 48 -5.56 2.85 -8.21
C LEU A 48 -4.37 3.68 -7.70
N ALA A 49 -4.31 3.92 -6.39
CA ALA A 49 -3.19 4.64 -5.78
C ALA A 49 -1.89 3.83 -5.87
N PHE A 50 -1.96 2.51 -5.72
CA PHE A 50 -0.83 1.60 -5.89
C PHE A 50 -0.34 1.57 -7.35
N ASP A 51 -1.23 1.46 -8.33
CA ASP A 51 -0.86 1.52 -9.75
C ASP A 51 -0.21 2.86 -10.10
N SER A 52 -0.74 3.96 -9.57
CA SER A 52 -0.17 5.30 -9.73
C SER A 52 1.23 5.40 -9.10
N PHE A 53 1.45 4.73 -7.96
CA PHE A 53 2.77 4.65 -7.33
C PHE A 53 3.76 3.91 -8.23
N VAL A 54 3.40 2.72 -8.73
CA VAL A 54 4.24 1.91 -9.62
C VAL A 54 4.63 2.67 -10.89
N CYS A 55 3.70 3.44 -11.48
CA CYS A 55 4.00 4.31 -12.62
C CYS A 55 4.94 5.48 -12.28
N ALA A 56 4.94 5.96 -11.03
CA ALA A 56 5.75 7.10 -10.59
C ALA A 56 7.17 6.72 -10.16
N VAL A 57 7.40 5.46 -9.75
CA VAL A 57 8.72 4.96 -9.32
C VAL A 57 9.45 4.13 -10.37
N LYS A 58 8.79 3.86 -11.52
CA LYS A 58 9.45 3.41 -12.75
C LYS A 58 10.23 4.53 -13.41
#